data_AF-X0U7A2-F1
#
_entry.id   AF-X0U7A2-F1
#
_cell.length_a   1.000
_cell.length_b   1.000
_cell.length_c   1.000
_cell.angle_alpha   90.00
_cell.angle_beta   90.00
_cell.angle_gamma   90.00
#
_symmetry.space_group_name_H-M   'P 1'
#
loop_
_entity.id
_entity.type
_entity.pdbx_description
1 polymer ?
#
loop_
_entity_poly.entity_id
_entity_poly.type
_entity_poly.pdbx_seq_one_letter_code
_entity_poly.pdbx_strand_id
1 'polypeptide(L)'
;RQDYIINLPVGTYRIRIRAEDGTIIQDSQKNLVVFTSRRTGGTGYEIIPGNRWTMREPCDDPARIIYAAGKNTLYVNPFTQDEYNELYYNKLEDPQNPGRVERWRWVHITPIKDVTLLFLKGKEVLQRVKRLPYSVKQIPGATLGYDIIEYDQEKQPYEKPTFEGYKLDLSPTLENTGYQINLEKKTGGFFKGGKREVRLVRKENSRLLYTLSIFPLVIGVIVFLKRRKRLVP
;
A
#
# COMPACT_ATOMS: atom_id res chain seq x y z
N ARG A 1 29.84 -16.64 -21.11
CA ARG A 1 28.79 -15.64 -21.40
C ARG A 1 29.47 -14.28 -21.36
N GLN A 2 29.48 -13.55 -22.46
CA GLN A 2 30.06 -12.21 -22.51
C GLN A 2 28.89 -11.24 -22.63
N ASP A 3 28.71 -10.41 -21.61
CA ASP A 3 27.62 -9.44 -21.56
C ASP A 3 28.14 -8.09 -22.07
N TYR A 4 27.33 -7.40 -22.87
CA TYR A 4 27.66 -6.08 -23.41
C TYR A 4 26.97 -5.01 -22.57
N ILE A 5 27.74 -4.08 -22.02
CA ILE A 5 27.20 -2.93 -21.29
C ILE A 5 26.92 -1.82 -22.30
N ILE A 6 25.65 -1.43 -22.41
CA ILE A 6 25.19 -0.35 -23.28
C ILE A 6 24.81 0.84 -22.40
N ASN A 7 25.60 1.92 -22.47
CA ASN A 7 25.30 3.19 -21.81
C ASN A 7 25.02 4.24 -22.88
N LEU A 8 23.75 4.55 -23.10
CA LEU A 8 23.28 5.48 -24.11
C LEU A 8 22.44 6.58 -23.46
N PRO A 9 22.44 7.80 -24.01
CA PRO A 9 21.52 8.84 -23.56
C PRO A 9 20.07 8.46 -23.86
N VAL A 10 19.12 9.19 -23.26
CA VAL A 10 17.69 8.99 -23.51
C VAL A 10 17.40 9.19 -25.00
N GLY A 11 16.71 8.21 -25.60
CA GLY A 11 16.48 8.19 -27.05
C GLY A 11 15.97 6.85 -27.55
N THR A 12 15.63 6.83 -28.84
CA THR A 12 15.25 5.59 -29.55
C THR A 12 16.38 5.19 -30.48
N TYR A 13 16.81 3.93 -30.35
CA TYR A 13 17.94 3.36 -31.06
C TYR A 13 17.52 2.07 -31.76
N ARG A 14 18.37 1.62 -32.68
CA ARG A 14 18.30 0.28 -33.26
C ARG A 14 19.59 -0.45 -32.92
N ILE A 15 19.46 -1.63 -32.35
CA ILE A 15 20.59 -2.52 -32.08
C ILE A 15 20.56 -3.67 -33.08
N ARG A 16 21.74 -4.14 -33.47
CA ARG A 16 21.96 -5.26 -34.39
C ARG A 16 23.22 -6.00 -33.94
N ILE A 17 23.28 -7.30 -34.19
CA ILE A 17 24.48 -8.10 -33.90
C ILE A 17 25.29 -8.23 -35.18
N ARG A 18 26.59 -7.95 -35.07
CA ARG A 18 27.57 -8.15 -36.14
C ARG A 18 28.36 -9.42 -35.86
N ALA A 19 28.44 -10.31 -36.84
CA ALA A 19 29.25 -11.52 -36.78
C ALA A 19 30.75 -11.17 -36.92
N GLU A 20 31.63 -12.14 -36.63
CA GLU A 20 33.08 -11.94 -36.69
C GLU A 20 33.59 -11.55 -38.09
N ASP A 21 32.91 -12.00 -39.13
CA ASP A 21 33.18 -11.67 -40.53
C ASP A 21 32.69 -10.26 -40.96
N GLY A 22 32.14 -9.50 -40.02
CA GLY A 22 31.63 -8.15 -40.25
C GLY A 22 30.20 -8.10 -40.79
N THR A 23 29.58 -9.23 -41.10
CA THR A 23 28.19 -9.29 -41.57
C THR A 23 27.20 -9.04 -40.44
N ILE A 24 26.01 -8.55 -40.79
CA ILE A 24 24.93 -8.39 -39.81
C ILE A 24 24.13 -9.69 -39.74
N ILE A 25 23.97 -10.23 -38.53
CA ILE A 25 23.16 -11.41 -38.32
C ILE A 25 21.69 -11.09 -38.65
N GLN A 26 21.10 -11.89 -39.52
CA GLN A 26 19.71 -11.75 -39.93
C GLN A 26 18.77 -11.80 -38.71
N ASP A 27 17.71 -10.98 -38.72
CA ASP A 27 16.70 -10.88 -37.66
C ASP A 27 17.23 -10.46 -36.26
N SER A 28 18.52 -10.09 -36.17
CA SER A 28 19.12 -9.54 -34.95
C SER A 28 18.70 -8.10 -34.65
N GLN A 29 18.05 -7.42 -35.62
CA GLN A 29 17.59 -6.05 -35.41
C GLN A 29 16.51 -5.99 -34.32
N LYS A 30 16.73 -5.11 -33.35
CA LYS A 30 15.75 -4.79 -32.30
C LYS A 30 15.70 -3.28 -32.08
N ASN A 31 14.53 -2.76 -31.72
CA ASN A 31 14.39 -1.37 -31.27
C ASN A 31 14.78 -1.32 -29.78
N LEU A 32 15.63 -0.36 -29.44
CA LEU A 32 16.05 -0.09 -28.07
C LEU A 32 15.55 1.30 -27.68
N VAL A 33 14.75 1.40 -26.64
CA VAL A 33 14.26 2.68 -26.11
C VAL A 33 14.93 2.91 -24.77
N VAL A 34 15.71 3.98 -24.68
CA VAL A 34 16.28 4.47 -23.43
C VAL A 34 15.40 5.59 -22.93
N PHE A 35 14.89 5.46 -21.71
CA PHE A 35 13.94 6.38 -21.10
C PHE A 35 14.38 6.76 -19.69
N THR A 36 13.80 7.82 -19.15
CA THR A 36 14.05 8.30 -17.79
C THR A 36 12.74 8.63 -17.10
N SER A 37 12.79 8.84 -15.78
CA SER A 37 11.64 9.31 -15.02
C SER A 37 11.27 10.74 -15.39
N ARG A 38 9.97 11.05 -15.34
CA ARG A 38 9.45 12.41 -15.55
C ARG A 38 9.50 13.24 -14.28
N ARG A 39 9.28 12.61 -13.12
CA ARG A 39 9.35 13.23 -11.79
C ARG A 39 10.20 12.37 -10.89
N THR A 40 11.01 13.02 -10.05
CA THR A 40 11.93 12.34 -9.13
C THR A 40 11.74 12.79 -7.69
N GLY A 41 12.12 11.91 -6.76
CA GLY A 41 12.20 12.26 -5.34
C GLY A 41 10.85 12.46 -4.67
N GLY A 42 9.80 11.79 -5.17
CA GLY A 42 8.54 11.63 -4.45
C GLY A 42 8.73 10.76 -3.21
N THR A 43 7.77 10.81 -2.28
CA THR A 43 7.71 9.87 -1.15
C THR A 43 6.41 9.07 -1.28
N GLY A 44 6.55 7.75 -1.34
CA GLY A 44 5.45 6.79 -1.38
C GLY A 44 5.45 5.89 -0.17
N TYR A 45 4.37 5.12 -0.01
CA TYR A 45 4.24 4.13 1.05
C TYR A 45 3.75 2.81 0.50
N GLU A 46 4.29 1.73 1.03
CA GLU A 46 3.67 0.41 0.96
C GLU A 46 2.97 0.16 2.30
N ILE A 47 1.68 -0.19 2.24
CA ILE A 47 0.85 -0.46 3.41
C ILE A 47 0.56 -1.96 3.45
N ILE A 48 0.86 -2.60 4.57
CA ILE A 48 0.59 -4.01 4.82
C ILE A 48 -0.45 -4.09 5.94
N PRO A 49 -1.70 -4.45 5.64
CA PRO A 49 -2.73 -4.64 6.65
C PRO A 49 -2.41 -5.85 7.54
N GLY A 50 -2.53 -5.70 8.87
CA GLY A 50 -2.31 -6.82 9.80
C GLY A 50 -3.24 -8.01 9.57
N ASN A 51 -4.44 -7.79 9.02
CA ASN A 51 -5.40 -8.84 8.68
C ASN A 51 -5.21 -9.47 7.28
N ARG A 52 -4.35 -8.90 6.42
CA ARG A 52 -3.99 -9.47 5.11
C ARG A 52 -2.52 -9.20 4.78
N TRP A 53 -1.60 -9.85 5.49
CA TRP A 53 -0.16 -9.55 5.42
C TRP A 53 0.47 -9.79 4.03
N THR A 54 -0.09 -10.74 3.26
CA THR A 54 0.37 -11.04 1.90
C THR A 54 -0.04 -9.98 0.89
N MET A 55 -0.97 -9.10 1.24
CA MET A 55 -1.42 -8.01 0.39
C MET A 55 -0.67 -6.73 0.74
N ARG A 56 0.04 -6.18 -0.23
CA ARG A 56 0.78 -4.94 -0.09
C ARG A 56 0.12 -3.87 -0.95
N GLU A 57 -0.35 -2.81 -0.32
CA GLU A 57 -1.14 -1.77 -0.97
C GLU A 57 -0.29 -0.49 -1.14
N PRO A 58 -0.11 0.02 -2.38
CA PRO A 58 0.67 1.22 -2.61
C PRO A 58 -0.13 2.51 -2.32
N CYS A 59 0.48 3.42 -1.59
CA CYS A 59 -0.02 4.77 -1.29
C CYS A 59 0.98 5.83 -1.80
N ASP A 60 1.12 5.85 -3.12
CA ASP A 60 2.15 6.63 -3.82
C ASP A 60 1.78 8.10 -3.95
N ASP A 61 0.50 8.38 -4.23
CA ASP A 61 0.01 9.76 -4.39
C ASP A 61 -0.21 10.43 -3.01
N PRO A 62 0.34 11.64 -2.78
CA PRO A 62 0.07 12.43 -1.58
C PRO A 62 -1.41 12.69 -1.27
N ALA A 63 -2.27 12.72 -2.29
CA ALA A 63 -3.71 12.90 -2.13
C ALA A 63 -4.44 11.60 -1.72
N ARG A 64 -3.77 10.44 -1.74
CA ARG A 64 -4.38 9.19 -1.29
C ARG A 64 -4.51 9.16 0.23
N ILE A 65 -5.67 8.67 0.65
CA ILE A 65 -6.03 8.46 2.04
C ILE A 65 -5.82 6.98 2.37
N ILE A 66 -5.18 6.70 3.49
CA ILE A 66 -5.01 5.34 3.99
C ILE A 66 -6.26 4.98 4.80
N TYR A 67 -7.03 4.00 4.31
CA TYR A 67 -8.21 3.51 5.00
C TYR A 67 -7.86 2.29 5.85
N ALA A 68 -8.09 2.40 7.16
CA ALA A 68 -7.89 1.30 8.09
C ALA A 68 -9.23 0.65 8.44
N ALA A 69 -9.41 -0.62 8.06
CA ALA A 69 -10.61 -1.41 8.35
C ALA A 69 -10.21 -2.76 8.97
N GLY A 70 -10.94 -3.22 10.00
CA GLY A 70 -10.78 -4.56 10.59
C GLY A 70 -9.84 -4.61 11.80
N LYS A 71 -8.86 -5.54 11.81
CA LYS A 71 -7.79 -5.54 12.82
C LYS A 71 -6.97 -4.27 12.57
N ASN A 72 -7.13 -3.29 13.44
CA ASN A 72 -6.66 -1.92 13.29
C ASN A 72 -5.12 -1.73 13.32
N THR A 73 -4.34 -2.73 12.90
CA THR A 73 -2.89 -2.66 12.82
C THR A 73 -2.49 -2.54 11.36
N LEU A 74 -1.71 -1.51 11.04
CA LEU A 74 -1.10 -1.32 9.73
C LEU A 74 0.42 -1.33 9.87
N TYR A 75 1.12 -1.99 8.96
CA TYR A 75 2.56 -1.84 8.82
C TYR A 75 2.84 -0.96 7.62
N VAL A 76 3.59 0.11 7.84
CA VAL A 76 3.86 1.14 6.84
C VAL A 76 5.32 1.10 6.46
N ASN A 77 5.62 1.10 5.16
CA ASN A 77 6.97 1.13 4.63
C ASN A 77 7.14 2.33 3.71
N PRO A 78 7.92 3.35 4.11
CA PRO A 78 8.16 4.52 3.27
C PRO A 78 9.26 4.26 2.23
N PHE A 79 9.09 4.80 1.02
CA PHE A 79 10.03 4.72 -0.09
C PHE A 79 10.22 6.08 -0.75
N THR A 80 11.41 6.34 -1.28
CA THR A 80 11.55 7.32 -2.36
C THR A 80 10.97 6.72 -3.64
N GLN A 81 10.32 7.55 -4.44
CA GLN A 81 9.68 7.09 -5.66
C GLN A 81 9.89 8.07 -6.80
N ASP A 82 9.94 7.51 -8.00
CA ASP A 82 10.06 8.24 -9.25
C ASP A 82 8.90 7.85 -10.18
N GLU A 83 8.49 8.78 -11.03
CA GLU A 83 7.36 8.59 -11.95
C GLU A 83 7.87 8.20 -13.33
N TYR A 84 7.55 6.99 -13.77
CA TYR A 84 7.93 6.46 -15.08
C TYR A 84 6.70 6.24 -15.96
N ASN A 85 6.94 6.22 -17.27
CA ASN A 85 5.92 5.77 -18.21
C ASN A 85 5.61 4.29 -17.97
N GLU A 86 4.32 3.94 -17.91
CA GLU A 86 3.88 2.58 -17.60
C GLU A 86 4.40 1.56 -18.63
N LEU A 87 4.26 1.85 -19.94
CA LEU A 87 4.73 0.94 -20.98
C LEU A 87 6.23 0.69 -20.88
N TYR A 88 7.03 1.74 -20.77
CA TYR A 88 8.48 1.59 -20.81
C TYR A 88 9.02 0.90 -19.56
N TYR A 89 8.48 1.24 -18.38
CA TYR A 89 8.89 0.59 -17.14
C TYR A 89 8.48 -0.89 -17.09
N ASN A 90 7.25 -1.22 -17.50
CA ASN A 90 6.80 -2.61 -17.55
C ASN A 90 7.68 -3.45 -18.49
N LYS A 91 8.06 -2.90 -19.67
CA LYS A 91 8.97 -3.57 -20.62
C LYS A 91 10.40 -3.70 -20.12
N LEU A 92 10.82 -2.85 -19.19
CA LEU A 92 12.11 -2.97 -18.52
C LEU A 92 12.12 -4.14 -17.52
N GLU A 93 11.03 -4.33 -16.77
CA GLU A 93 10.89 -5.46 -15.83
C GLU A 93 10.66 -6.79 -16.56
N ASP A 94 9.76 -6.78 -17.55
CA ASP A 94 9.44 -7.93 -18.39
C ASP A 94 9.11 -7.45 -19.81
N PRO A 95 9.95 -7.77 -20.82
CA PRO A 95 9.74 -7.34 -22.21
C PRO A 95 8.37 -7.72 -22.80
N GLN A 96 7.72 -8.79 -22.30
CA GLN A 96 6.42 -9.27 -22.74
C GLN A 96 5.25 -8.58 -22.02
N ASN A 97 5.52 -7.84 -20.95
CA ASN A 97 4.49 -7.18 -20.16
C ASN A 97 3.87 -6.03 -20.96
N PRO A 98 2.53 -6.00 -21.13
CA PRO A 98 1.86 -4.89 -21.76
C PRO A 98 1.92 -3.61 -20.89
N GLY A 99 1.71 -2.47 -21.52
CA GLY A 99 1.53 -1.21 -20.81
C GLY A 99 0.96 -0.15 -21.74
N ARG A 100 0.61 1.02 -21.18
CA ARG A 100 0.02 2.11 -21.96
C ARG A 100 0.99 3.28 -22.02
N VAL A 101 1.17 3.86 -23.20
CA VAL A 101 2.07 5.01 -23.40
C VAL A 101 1.51 6.25 -22.71
N GLU A 102 0.18 6.33 -22.59
CA GLU A 102 -0.53 7.47 -22.02
C GLU A 102 -0.55 7.45 -20.48
N ARG A 103 -0.12 6.35 -19.86
CA ARG A 103 -0.12 6.17 -18.41
C ARG A 103 1.26 6.36 -17.80
N TRP A 104 1.22 6.91 -16.59
CA TRP A 104 2.38 7.12 -15.74
C TRP A 104 2.13 6.40 -14.42
N ARG A 105 3.18 5.82 -13.86
CA ARG A 105 3.13 5.15 -12.56
C ARG A 105 4.29 5.58 -11.70
N TRP A 106 4.02 5.69 -10.41
CA TRP A 106 5.07 5.80 -9.40
C TRP A 106 5.70 4.43 -9.18
N VAL A 107 7.01 4.44 -9.04
CA VAL A 107 7.84 3.26 -8.82
C VAL A 107 8.67 3.50 -7.56
N HIS A 108 8.63 2.54 -6.63
CA HIS A 108 9.45 2.60 -5.41
C HIS A 108 10.91 2.31 -5.75
N ILE A 109 11.80 3.24 -5.41
CA ILE A 109 13.24 3.17 -5.74
C ILE A 109 14.04 2.72 -4.53
N THR A 110 14.01 3.49 -3.44
CA THR A 110 14.84 3.22 -2.25
C THR A 110 13.98 3.27 -0.99
N PRO A 111 14.05 2.24 -0.12
CA PRO A 111 13.40 2.29 1.18
C PRO A 111 13.97 3.42 2.05
N ILE A 112 13.11 4.18 2.71
CA ILE A 112 13.52 5.22 3.67
C ILE A 112 13.63 4.55 5.06
N LYS A 113 14.85 4.45 5.61
CA LYS A 113 15.12 3.69 6.85
C LYS A 113 15.40 4.58 8.07
N ASP A 114 16.05 5.72 7.89
CA ASP A 114 16.52 6.59 8.98
C ASP A 114 15.51 7.67 9.39
N VAL A 115 14.25 7.26 9.55
CA VAL A 115 13.14 8.15 9.93
C VAL A 115 12.33 7.57 11.08
N THR A 116 11.68 8.44 11.84
CA THR A 116 10.64 8.06 12.80
C THR A 116 9.28 8.36 12.18
N LEU A 117 8.38 7.40 12.19
CA LEU A 117 7.01 7.65 11.73
C LEU A 117 6.20 8.24 12.88
N LEU A 118 5.59 9.40 12.65
CA LEU A 118 4.71 10.06 13.60
C LEU A 118 3.27 9.78 13.22
N PHE A 119 2.46 9.37 14.20
CA PHE A 119 1.01 9.32 14.08
C PHE A 119 0.41 10.51 14.80
N LEU A 120 -0.43 11.28 14.12
CA LEU A 120 -0.84 12.62 14.51
C LEU A 120 -2.37 12.76 14.47
N LYS A 121 -2.91 13.56 15.40
CA LYS A 121 -4.28 14.11 15.33
C LYS A 121 -4.16 15.64 15.29
N GLY A 122 -4.32 16.23 14.10
CA GLY A 122 -4.02 17.65 13.90
C GLY A 122 -2.55 17.97 14.16
N LYS A 123 -2.26 18.70 15.25
CA LYS A 123 -0.88 19.04 15.67
C LYS A 123 -0.36 18.15 16.82
N GLU A 124 -1.23 17.34 17.42
CA GLU A 124 -0.88 16.46 18.52
C GLU A 124 -0.21 15.18 18.01
N VAL A 125 0.91 14.80 18.62
CA VAL A 125 1.60 13.53 18.33
C VAL A 125 1.05 12.44 19.22
N LEU A 126 0.29 11.51 18.64
CA LEU A 126 -0.29 10.38 19.37
C LEU A 126 0.72 9.25 19.57
N GLN A 127 1.53 8.95 18.55
CA GLN A 127 2.53 7.88 18.62
C GLN A 127 3.77 8.22 17.81
N ARG A 128 4.93 7.77 18.31
CA ARG A 128 6.23 7.82 17.62
C ARG A 128 6.68 6.38 17.36
N VAL A 129 6.61 5.97 16.11
CA VAL A 129 6.82 4.58 15.70
C VAL A 129 8.22 4.44 15.10
N LYS A 130 8.96 3.45 15.61
CA LYS A 130 10.25 3.04 15.05
C LYS A 130 10.05 1.90 14.07
N ARG A 131 10.98 1.77 13.13
CA ARG A 131 11.04 0.65 12.20
C ARG A 131 11.54 -0.58 12.96
N LEU A 132 10.80 -1.68 12.87
CA LEU A 132 11.17 -2.96 13.48
C LEU A 132 11.02 -4.11 12.47
N PRO A 133 11.77 -5.19 12.65
CA PRO A 133 11.59 -6.44 11.92
C PRO A 133 10.44 -7.27 12.49
N TYR A 134 9.71 -7.98 11.64
CA TYR A 134 8.55 -8.82 11.98
C TYR A 134 8.64 -10.20 11.36
N SER A 135 8.19 -11.21 12.10
CA SER A 135 8.04 -12.60 11.64
C SER A 135 6.57 -12.99 11.61
N VAL A 136 6.18 -13.64 10.51
CA VAL A 136 4.82 -14.16 10.36
C VAL A 136 4.83 -15.66 10.67
N LYS A 137 4.03 -16.07 11.66
CA LYS A 137 3.85 -17.48 12.04
C LYS A 137 2.45 -17.93 11.68
N GLN A 138 2.35 -19.05 10.96
CA GLN A 138 1.05 -19.66 10.67
C GLN A 138 0.49 -20.28 11.95
N ILE A 139 -0.79 -20.07 12.20
CA ILE A 139 -1.51 -20.68 13.32
C ILE A 139 -1.90 -22.10 12.87
N PRO A 140 -1.44 -23.16 13.55
CA PRO A 140 -1.85 -24.52 13.21
C PRO A 140 -3.32 -24.73 13.56
N GLY A 141 -4.13 -25.23 12.61
CA GLY A 141 -5.55 -25.53 12.83
C GLY A 141 -6.40 -25.54 11.56
N ALA A 142 -7.68 -25.88 11.70
CA ALA A 142 -8.65 -25.94 10.59
C ALA A 142 -8.94 -24.56 9.96
N THR A 143 -8.76 -23.48 10.71
CA THR A 143 -8.79 -22.10 10.22
C THR A 143 -7.38 -21.67 9.83
N LEU A 144 -7.13 -21.51 8.54
CA LEU A 144 -5.89 -20.95 7.99
C LEU A 144 -5.70 -19.51 8.53
N GLY A 145 -4.89 -19.36 9.56
CA GLY A 145 -4.61 -18.09 10.23
C GLY A 145 -3.11 -17.83 10.36
N TYR A 146 -2.77 -16.62 10.77
CA TYR A 146 -1.38 -16.25 11.03
C TYR A 146 -1.32 -15.17 12.12
N ASP A 147 -0.17 -15.13 12.81
CA ASP A 147 0.20 -14.09 13.76
C ASP A 147 1.48 -13.40 13.28
N ILE A 148 1.49 -12.07 13.41
CA ILE A 148 2.64 -11.24 13.11
C ILE A 148 3.26 -10.84 14.45
N ILE A 149 4.46 -11.34 14.72
CA ILE A 149 5.20 -11.04 15.94
C ILE A 149 6.45 -10.23 15.61
N GLU A 150 6.93 -9.44 16.57
CA GLU A 150 8.22 -8.76 16.44
C GLU A 150 9.33 -9.81 16.35
N TYR A 151 10.24 -9.63 15.40
CA TYR A 151 11.37 -10.53 15.21
C TYR A 151 12.44 -10.23 16.26
N ASP A 152 12.93 -11.29 16.88
CA ASP A 152 13.95 -11.24 17.92
C ASP A 152 15.03 -12.26 17.58
N GLN A 153 16.22 -11.78 17.25
CA GLN A 153 17.34 -12.60 16.82
C GLN A 153 17.81 -13.57 17.91
N GLU A 154 17.66 -13.23 19.19
CA GLU A 154 18.06 -14.13 20.29
C GLU A 154 17.12 -15.33 20.39
N LYS A 155 15.83 -15.10 20.15
CA LYS A 155 14.79 -16.15 20.18
C LYS A 155 14.73 -16.97 18.89
N GLN A 156 15.17 -16.39 17.78
CA GLN A 156 15.09 -16.99 16.43
C GLN A 156 16.43 -16.85 15.68
N PRO A 157 17.54 -17.41 16.20
CA PRO A 157 18.88 -17.15 15.68
C PRO A 157 19.12 -17.67 14.26
N TYR A 158 18.31 -18.63 13.81
CA TYR A 158 18.42 -19.25 12.48
C TYR A 158 17.35 -18.78 11.49
N GLU A 159 16.38 -17.96 11.93
CA GLU A 159 15.34 -17.44 11.05
C GLU A 159 15.71 -16.03 10.57
N LYS A 160 15.09 -15.59 9.48
CA LYS A 160 15.18 -14.21 9.01
C LYS A 160 13.80 -13.57 9.17
N PRO A 161 13.72 -12.26 9.44
CA PRO A 161 12.44 -11.58 9.49
C PRO A 161 11.72 -11.70 8.15
N THR A 162 10.40 -11.90 8.21
CA THR A 162 9.55 -11.98 7.02
C THR A 162 9.47 -10.62 6.32
N PHE A 163 9.38 -9.54 7.09
CA PHE A 163 9.44 -8.17 6.59
C PHE A 163 9.85 -7.20 7.70
N GLU A 164 10.12 -5.95 7.33
CA GLU A 164 10.32 -4.85 8.27
C GLU A 164 9.25 -3.79 8.02
N GLY A 165 8.93 -2.97 9.02
CA GLY A 165 8.13 -1.78 8.83
C GLY A 165 7.81 -0.99 10.08
N TYR A 166 7.00 0.04 9.93
CA TYR A 166 6.50 0.88 11.01
C TYR A 166 5.10 0.40 11.39
N LYS A 167 4.97 -0.25 12.55
CA LYS A 167 3.68 -0.75 13.04
C LYS A 167 2.86 0.37 13.67
N LEU A 168 1.72 0.67 13.05
CA LEU A 168 0.70 1.57 13.54
C LEU A 168 -0.44 0.76 14.15
N ASP A 169 -0.57 0.81 15.47
CA ASP A 169 -1.69 0.23 16.19
C ASP A 169 -2.77 1.31 16.41
N LEU A 170 -3.84 1.23 15.63
CA LEU A 170 -4.95 2.19 15.67
C LEU A 170 -5.98 1.68 16.70
N SER A 171 -5.85 2.12 17.96
CA SER A 171 -6.72 1.65 19.04
C SER A 171 -8.23 1.73 18.69
N PRO A 172 -9.05 0.74 19.08
CA PRO A 172 -10.51 0.81 18.93
C PRO A 172 -11.13 1.98 19.71
N THR A 173 -10.42 2.56 20.68
CA THR A 173 -10.88 3.73 21.45
C THR A 173 -10.65 5.06 20.74
N LEU A 174 -9.87 5.08 19.64
CA LEU A 174 -9.69 6.31 18.85
C LEU A 174 -11.05 6.84 18.37
N GLU A 175 -11.21 8.15 18.23
CA GLU A 175 -12.44 8.71 17.67
C GLU A 175 -12.48 8.49 16.15
N ASN A 176 -13.68 8.49 15.56
CA ASN A 176 -13.80 8.45 14.09
C ASN A 176 -13.50 9.84 13.49
N THR A 177 -12.23 10.23 13.51
CA THR A 177 -11.73 11.54 13.05
C THR A 177 -10.59 11.38 12.05
N GLY A 178 -10.19 12.48 11.40
CA GLY A 178 -9.06 12.47 10.46
C GLY A 178 -7.72 12.42 11.19
N TYR A 179 -6.97 11.34 10.99
CA TYR A 179 -5.60 11.18 11.49
C TYR A 179 -4.59 11.40 10.38
N GLN A 180 -3.33 11.59 10.76
CA GLN A 180 -2.24 11.79 9.80
C GLN A 180 -1.01 10.98 10.20
N ILE A 181 -0.26 10.53 9.21
CA ILE A 181 1.11 10.07 9.40
C ILE A 181 2.08 11.06 8.78
N ASN A 182 3.25 11.21 9.39
CA ASN A 182 4.37 11.96 8.82
C ASN A 182 5.71 11.30 9.15
N LEU A 183 6.75 11.58 8.36
CA LEU A 183 8.08 11.05 8.57
C LEU A 183 8.99 12.14 9.12
N GLU A 184 9.56 11.91 10.29
CA GLU A 184 10.54 12.80 10.91
C GLU A 184 11.96 12.26 10.69
N LYS A 185 12.86 13.15 10.25
CA LYS A 185 14.27 12.84 10.04
C LYS A 185 15.02 12.81 11.37
N LYS A 186 16.08 12.00 11.46
CA LYS A 186 17.00 12.01 12.63
C LYS A 186 17.63 13.39 12.89
N THR A 187 17.90 14.16 11.84
CA THR A 187 18.47 15.52 11.90
C THR A 187 17.46 16.59 12.33
N GLY A 188 16.22 16.20 12.63
CA GLY A 188 15.09 17.12 12.82
C GLY A 188 14.39 17.47 11.51
N GLY A 189 13.12 17.88 11.65
CA GLY A 189 12.26 18.25 10.53
C GLY A 189 11.60 17.07 9.80
N PHE A 190 10.72 17.38 8.87
CA PHE A 190 9.92 16.38 8.14
C PHE A 190 10.52 15.99 6.80
N PHE A 191 10.29 14.73 6.41
CA PHE A 191 10.57 14.25 5.07
C PHE A 191 9.58 14.87 4.08
N LYS A 192 10.08 15.43 2.98
CA LYS A 192 9.24 16.13 1.99
C LYS A 192 8.28 15.13 1.35
N GLY A 193 6.98 15.43 1.37
CA GLY A 193 5.96 14.54 0.82
C GLY A 193 5.63 13.33 1.70
N GLY A 194 6.16 13.27 2.93
CA GLY A 194 5.91 12.17 3.87
C GLY A 194 4.57 12.27 4.62
N LYS A 195 3.71 13.24 4.31
CA LYS A 195 2.41 13.39 4.98
C LYS A 195 1.37 12.52 4.29
N ARG A 196 0.60 11.72 5.03
CA ARG A 196 -0.62 11.05 4.53
C ARG A 196 -1.76 11.14 5.52
N GLU A 197 -2.97 11.24 5.02
CA GLU A 197 -4.18 11.13 5.83
C GLU A 197 -4.50 9.66 6.10
N VAL A 198 -4.91 9.36 7.33
CA VAL A 198 -5.38 8.05 7.76
C VAL A 198 -6.82 8.20 8.24
N ARG A 199 -7.73 7.42 7.66
CA ARG A 199 -9.14 7.36 8.06
C ARG A 199 -9.48 6.00 8.62
N LEU A 200 -10.09 5.99 9.80
CA LEU A 200 -10.61 4.78 10.42
C LEU A 200 -11.97 4.47 9.79
N VAL A 201 -12.14 3.26 9.26
CA VAL A 201 -13.43 2.80 8.75
C VAL A 201 -14.06 1.93 9.81
N ARG A 202 -15.08 2.46 10.49
CA ARG A 202 -15.82 1.74 11.52
C ARG A 202 -17.19 1.37 11.02
N LYS A 203 -17.65 0.18 11.39
CA LYS A 203 -19.05 -0.19 11.25
C LYS A 203 -19.81 0.62 12.30
N GLU A 204 -20.38 1.75 11.89
CA GLU A 204 -21.29 2.50 12.76
C GLU A 204 -22.45 1.59 13.19
N ASN A 205 -22.94 1.81 14.40
CA ASN A 205 -23.99 1.00 15.00
C ASN A 205 -25.27 1.20 14.18
N SER A 206 -25.51 0.34 13.19
CA SER A 206 -26.61 0.42 12.23
C SER A 206 -27.98 0.15 12.86
N ARG A 207 -28.08 0.16 14.19
CA ARG A 207 -29.34 0.07 14.95
C ARG A 207 -30.35 1.09 14.47
N LEU A 208 -29.93 2.32 14.16
CA LEU A 208 -30.81 3.34 13.59
C LEU A 208 -31.39 2.94 12.23
N LEU A 209 -30.58 2.35 11.34
CA LEU A 209 -31.04 1.85 10.04
C LEU A 209 -32.04 0.70 10.21
N TYR A 210 -31.80 -0.20 11.17
CA TYR A 210 -32.75 -1.26 11.50
C TYR A 210 -34.05 -0.71 12.09
N THR A 211 -33.98 0.24 13.01
CA THR A 211 -35.17 0.90 13.59
C THR A 211 -36.01 1.59 12.51
N LEU A 212 -35.37 2.33 11.60
CA LEU A 212 -36.06 2.98 10.47
C LEU A 212 -36.68 1.96 9.51
N SER A 213 -36.03 0.82 9.29
CA SER A 213 -36.53 -0.24 8.41
C SER A 213 -37.70 -1.02 9.01
N ILE A 214 -37.75 -1.16 10.34
CA ILE A 214 -38.81 -1.87 11.08
C ILE A 214 -40.03 -0.97 11.34
N PHE A 215 -39.86 0.35 11.31
CA PHE A 215 -40.93 1.32 11.60
C PHE A 215 -42.20 1.12 10.73
N PRO A 216 -42.13 0.93 9.39
CA PRO A 216 -43.31 0.65 8.58
C PRO A 216 -44.01 -0.67 8.93
N LEU A 217 -43.26 -1.71 9.30
CA LEU A 217 -43.82 -3.00 9.74
C LEU A 217 -44.62 -2.84 11.04
N VAL A 218 -44.09 -2.10 12.00
CA VAL A 218 -44.79 -1.81 13.27
C VAL A 218 -46.07 -1.02 13.02
N ILE A 219 -46.03 0.01 12.16
CA ILE A 219 -47.24 0.73 11.74
C ILE A 219 -48.24 -0.21 11.08
N GLY A 220 -47.79 -1.07 10.17
CA GLY A 220 -48.63 -2.06 9.49
C GLY A 220 -49.35 -2.99 10.48
N VAL A 221 -48.63 -3.50 11.49
CA VAL A 221 -49.20 -4.34 12.55
C VAL A 221 -50.23 -3.57 13.38
N ILE A 222 -49.94 -2.32 13.76
CA ILE A 222 -50.88 -1.47 14.52
C ILE A 222 -52.16 -1.23 13.72
N VAL A 223 -52.05 -0.91 12.43
CA VAL A 223 -53.19 -0.68 11.53
C VAL A 223 -54.00 -1.97 11.37
N PHE A 224 -53.34 -3.12 11.17
CA PHE A 224 -53.99 -4.42 11.05
C PHE A 224 -54.78 -4.79 12.30
N LEU A 225 -54.18 -4.66 13.49
CA LEU A 225 -54.84 -4.93 14.77
C LEU A 225 -56.03 -3.99 15.02
N LYS A 226 -55.90 -2.69 14.70
CA LYS A 226 -57.02 -1.73 14.78
C LYS A 226 -58.17 -2.10 13.85
N ARG A 227 -57.87 -2.51 12.61
CA ARG A 227 -58.89 -2.96 11.65
C ARG A 227 -59.58 -4.25 12.12
N ARG A 228 -58.81 -5.22 12.61
CA ARG A 228 -59.36 -6.49 13.11
C ARG A 228 -60.32 -6.28 14.29
N LYS A 229 -59.98 -5.39 15.24
CA LYS A 229 -60.88 -5.05 16.35
C LYS A 229 -62.17 -4.33 15.93
N ARG A 230 -62.21 -3.68 14.76
CA ARG A 230 -63.43 -3.06 14.21
C ARG A 230 -64.31 -4.04 13.42
N LEU A 231 -63.78 -5.20 13.05
CA LEU A 231 -64.46 -6.21 12.22
C LEU A 231 -64.95 -7.43 13.01
N VAL A 232 -64.68 -7.49 14.31
CA VAL A 232 -65.29 -8.46 15.21
C VAL A 232 -66.51 -7.78 15.85
N PRO A 233 -67.75 -8.23 15.56
CA PRO A 233 -68.97 -7.71 16.18
C PRO A 233 -69.04 -8.04 17.67
#